data_AF-A0A939QB62-F1
#
_entry.id   AF-A0A939QB62-F1
#
_cell.length_a   1.000
_cell.length_b   1.000
_cell.length_c   1.000
_cell.angle_alpha   90.00
_cell.angle_beta   90.00
_cell.angle_gamma   90.00
#
_symmetry.space_group_name_H-M   'P 1'
#
loop_
_entity.id
_entity.type
_entity.pdbx_description
1 polymer ?
#
loop_
_entity_poly.entity_id
_entity_poly.type
_entity_poly.pdbx_seq_one_letter_code
_entity_poly.pdbx_strand_id
1 'polypeptide(L)'
;MSIPGVFPPVEIDGEMYVDGGIMEPVPVEAARRAGADVVIAVDVRRELEEINHDSIVTNLQLTLYFLLDANTEAQLRHADRSIAWRPGWTWDFASSVFIPSAPASSSSTGEENHRGRCDSA
;
A
#
# COMPACT_ATOMS: atom_id res chain seq x y z
N MET A 1 -2.53 -5.45 15.79
CA MET A 1 -3.12 -4.72 14.65
C MET A 1 -4.60 -5.09 14.61
N SER A 2 -5.49 -4.12 14.79
CA SER A 2 -6.92 -4.36 15.05
C SER A 2 -7.77 -4.10 13.82
N ILE A 3 -7.53 -4.88 12.77
CA ILE A 3 -8.20 -4.72 11.46
C ILE A 3 -9.71 -5.00 11.63
N PRO A 4 -10.59 -4.03 11.32
CA PRO A 4 -12.02 -4.25 11.40
C PRO A 4 -12.48 -5.46 10.58
N GLY A 5 -13.29 -6.33 11.18
CA GLY A 5 -13.80 -7.55 10.54
C GLY A 5 -12.84 -8.75 10.57
N VAL A 6 -11.58 -8.58 10.99
CA VAL A 6 -10.62 -9.69 11.19
C VAL A 6 -10.21 -9.83 12.65
N PHE A 7 -9.97 -8.70 13.33
CA PHE A 7 -9.55 -8.65 14.72
C PHE A 7 -10.47 -7.75 15.54
N PRO A 8 -10.68 -8.06 16.84
CA PRO A 8 -11.45 -7.20 17.71
C PRO A 8 -10.72 -5.85 17.95
N PRO A 9 -11.48 -4.78 18.25
CA PRO A 9 -10.90 -3.54 18.76
C PRO A 9 -10.10 -3.76 20.05
N VAL A 10 -9.13 -2.89 20.32
CA VAL A 10 -8.29 -2.92 21.53
C VAL A 10 -8.63 -1.71 22.40
N GLU A 11 -8.78 -1.93 23.70
CA GLU A 11 -8.99 -0.85 24.67
C GLU A 11 -7.65 -0.28 25.15
N ILE A 12 -7.49 1.04 25.11
CA ILE A 12 -6.34 1.78 25.64
C ILE A 12 -6.90 3.00 26.40
N ASP A 13 -6.54 3.13 27.68
CA ASP A 13 -6.99 4.25 28.54
C ASP A 13 -8.52 4.48 28.56
N GLY A 14 -9.30 3.40 28.46
CA GLY A 14 -10.78 3.44 28.48
C GLY A 14 -11.43 3.76 27.13
N GLU A 15 -10.64 3.95 26.08
CA GLU A 15 -11.11 4.23 24.72
C GLU A 15 -10.87 3.01 23.81
N MET A 16 -11.78 2.77 22.84
CA MET A 16 -11.68 1.64 21.92
C MET A 16 -10.98 2.04 20.62
N TYR A 17 -9.95 1.29 20.24
CA TYR A 17 -9.13 1.54 19.06
C TYR A 17 -9.25 0.41 18.04
N VAL A 18 -9.25 0.81 16.78
CA VAL A 18 -9.15 -0.08 15.62
C VAL A 18 -7.90 0.28 14.82
N ASP A 19 -7.61 -0.48 13.78
CA ASP A 19 -6.47 -0.23 12.91
C ASP A 19 -6.47 1.20 12.35
N GLY A 20 -5.34 1.90 12.51
CA GLY A 20 -5.19 3.29 12.03
C GLY A 20 -5.21 3.43 10.51
N GLY A 21 -4.99 2.33 9.78
CA GLY A 21 -5.04 2.30 8.32
C GLY A 21 -6.40 2.64 7.76
N ILE A 22 -7.48 2.64 8.57
CA ILE A 22 -8.78 3.15 8.12
C ILE A 22 -8.84 4.68 8.01
N MET A 23 -8.05 5.38 8.83
CA MET A 23 -7.99 6.84 8.88
C MET A 23 -6.85 7.37 8.02
N GLU A 24 -5.65 6.85 8.24
CA GLU A 24 -4.43 7.26 7.56
C GLU A 24 -3.64 6.02 7.07
N PRO A 25 -4.06 5.38 5.96
CA PRO A 25 -3.36 4.22 5.39
C PRO A 25 -1.87 4.46 5.15
N VAL A 26 -1.50 5.69 4.73
CA VAL A 26 -0.13 6.12 4.55
C VAL A 26 0.09 7.40 5.38
N PRO A 27 0.75 7.29 6.55
CA PRO A 27 0.78 8.35 7.55
C PRO A 27 1.76 9.50 7.24
N VAL A 28 1.61 10.12 6.07
CA VAL A 28 2.48 11.20 5.58
C VAL A 28 2.38 12.43 6.48
N GLU A 29 1.16 12.83 6.84
CA GLU A 29 0.94 14.03 7.66
C GLU A 29 1.38 13.80 9.10
N ALA A 30 1.22 12.59 9.62
CA ALA A 30 1.80 12.22 10.92
C ALA A 30 3.33 12.31 10.89
N ALA A 31 4.00 11.82 9.84
CA ALA A 31 5.45 11.93 9.69
C ALA A 31 5.92 13.39 9.62
N ARG A 32 5.21 14.24 8.87
CA ARG A 32 5.48 15.69 8.80
C ARG A 32 5.32 16.37 10.16
N ARG A 33 4.22 16.09 10.88
CA ARG A 33 3.99 16.63 12.23
C ARG A 33 5.04 16.17 13.23
N ALA A 34 5.63 15.00 13.03
CA ALA A 34 6.76 14.51 13.82
C ALA A 34 8.10 15.19 13.49
N GLY A 35 8.13 16.12 12.51
CA GLY A 35 9.31 16.90 12.15
C GLY A 35 10.13 16.33 10.99
N ALA A 36 9.57 15.46 10.16
CA ALA A 36 10.28 14.93 8.99
C ALA A 36 10.47 16.00 7.90
N ASP A 37 11.73 16.30 7.56
CA ASP A 37 12.10 17.20 6.46
C ASP A 37 11.82 16.58 5.08
N VAL A 38 11.96 15.25 4.97
CA VAL A 38 11.68 14.48 3.76
C VAL A 38 10.85 13.25 4.14
N VAL A 39 9.78 12.99 3.39
CA VAL A 39 8.90 11.83 3.55
C VAL A 39 8.91 11.00 2.27
N ILE A 40 9.40 9.77 2.39
CA ILE A 40 9.33 8.74 1.35
C ILE A 40 8.24 7.76 1.76
N ALA A 41 7.13 7.75 1.02
CA ALA A 41 6.04 6.82 1.22
C ALA A 41 6.28 5.51 0.48
N VAL A 42 6.04 4.38 1.13
CA VAL A 42 6.11 3.06 0.51
C VAL A 42 4.70 2.49 0.44
N ASP A 43 4.16 2.42 -0.78
CA ASP A 43 2.86 1.82 -1.05
C ASP A 43 3.03 0.31 -1.26
N VAL A 44 2.44 -0.48 -0.36
CA VAL A 44 2.49 -1.94 -0.36
C VAL A 44 1.14 -2.57 -0.69
N ARG A 45 0.19 -1.78 -1.21
CA ARG A 45 -1.10 -2.31 -1.66
C ARG A 45 -0.89 -3.40 -2.72
N ARG A 46 -1.72 -4.42 -2.65
CA ARG A 46 -1.78 -5.50 -3.64
C ARG A 46 -3.04 -5.35 -4.47
N GLU A 47 -2.95 -5.74 -5.73
CA GLU A 47 -4.14 -5.91 -6.56
C GLU A 47 -5.04 -6.97 -5.92
N LEU A 48 -6.34 -6.72 -5.97
CA LEU A 48 -7.33 -7.67 -5.48
C LEU A 48 -7.38 -8.88 -6.41
N GLU A 49 -7.06 -10.06 -5.89
CA GLU A 49 -7.34 -11.32 -6.54
C GLU A 49 -8.83 -11.69 -6.37
N GLU A 50 -9.35 -12.58 -7.22
CA GLU A 50 -10.79 -12.93 -7.34
C GLU A 50 -11.58 -12.86 -6.03
N ILE A 51 -12.58 -11.98 -6.01
CA ILE A 51 -13.40 -11.73 -4.84
C ILE A 51 -14.67 -12.56 -4.91
N ASN A 52 -14.91 -13.36 -3.87
CA ASN A 52 -16.19 -14.06 -3.71
C ASN A 52 -17.29 -13.05 -3.31
N HIS A 53 -18.18 -12.75 -4.26
CA HIS A 53 -19.26 -11.78 -4.07
C HIS A 53 -20.48 -12.31 -3.32
N ASP A 54 -20.54 -13.60 -2.96
CA ASP A 54 -21.70 -14.20 -2.28
C ASP A 54 -21.69 -13.92 -0.76
N SER A 55 -20.58 -13.43 -0.22
CA SER A 55 -20.42 -13.15 1.21
C SER A 55 -20.54 -11.66 1.51
N ILE A 56 -21.51 -11.29 2.36
CA ILE A 56 -21.67 -9.92 2.86
C ILE A 56 -20.38 -9.42 3.52
N VAL A 57 -19.70 -10.28 4.30
CA VAL A 57 -18.43 -9.93 4.94
C VAL A 57 -17.38 -9.59 3.90
N THR A 58 -17.29 -10.38 2.83
CA THR A 58 -16.32 -10.15 1.75
C THR A 58 -16.65 -8.88 0.96
N ASN A 59 -17.93 -8.61 0.71
CA ASN A 59 -18.36 -7.37 0.04
C ASN A 59 -18.12 -6.11 0.90
N LEU A 60 -18.29 -6.20 2.22
CA LEU A 60 -17.95 -5.11 3.14
C LEU A 60 -16.43 -4.87 3.17
N GLN A 61 -15.63 -5.93 3.19
CA GLN A 61 -14.17 -5.83 3.10
C GLN A 61 -13.71 -5.23 1.77
N LEU A 62 -14.35 -5.59 0.66
CA LEU A 62 -14.09 -4.99 -0.65
C LEU A 62 -14.43 -3.49 -0.68
N THR A 63 -15.58 -3.13 -0.11
CA THR A 63 -15.98 -1.72 0.01
C THR A 63 -14.95 -0.94 0.81
N LEU A 64 -14.52 -1.48 1.97
CA LEU A 64 -13.48 -0.88 2.77
C LEU A 64 -12.18 -0.73 1.96
N TYR A 65 -11.74 -1.78 1.27
CA TYR A 65 -10.54 -1.73 0.43
C TYR A 65 -10.57 -0.56 -0.57
N PHE A 66 -11.65 -0.40 -1.34
CA PHE A 66 -11.74 0.70 -2.31
C PHE A 66 -11.78 2.09 -1.66
N LEU A 67 -12.40 2.21 -0.49
CA LEU A 67 -12.39 3.48 0.25
C LEU A 67 -10.99 3.82 0.75
N LEU A 68 -10.24 2.82 1.24
CA LEU A 68 -8.86 3.01 1.65
C LEU A 68 -7.93 3.28 0.48
N ASP A 69 -8.20 2.69 -0.69
CA ASP A 69 -7.46 2.93 -1.93
C ASP A 69 -7.52 4.40 -2.34
N ALA A 70 -8.73 4.97 -2.37
CA ALA A 70 -8.93 6.40 -2.65
C ALA A 70 -8.26 7.31 -1.62
N ASN A 71 -8.30 6.94 -0.33
CA ASN A 71 -7.65 7.70 0.74
C ASN A 71 -6.11 7.62 0.64
N THR A 72 -5.59 6.45 0.27
CA THR A 72 -4.15 6.22 0.06
C THR A 72 -3.63 7.09 -1.08
N GLU A 73 -4.32 7.09 -2.23
CA GLU A 73 -3.99 7.99 -3.35
C GLU A 73 -4.00 9.46 -2.95
N ALA A 74 -4.89 9.85 -2.02
CA ALA A 74 -4.91 11.20 -1.49
C ALA A 74 -3.67 11.55 -0.67
N GLN A 75 -3.25 10.64 0.21
CA GLN A 75 -2.12 10.83 1.12
C GLN A 75 -0.78 10.77 0.40
N LEU A 76 -0.63 9.88 -0.58
CA LEU A 76 0.61 9.75 -1.35
C LEU A 76 1.01 11.03 -2.08
N ARG A 77 0.04 11.91 -2.42
CA ARG A 77 0.32 13.23 -3.03
C ARG A 77 1.07 14.19 -2.10
N HIS A 78 1.02 13.97 -0.79
CA HIS A 78 1.69 14.79 0.20
C HIS A 78 3.12 14.31 0.50
N ALA A 79 3.50 13.12 0.02
CA ALA A 79 4.86 12.60 0.16
C ALA A 79 5.78 13.24 -0.88
N ASP A 80 7.06 13.41 -0.55
CA ASP A 80 8.03 13.92 -1.53
C ASP A 80 8.26 12.89 -2.64
N ARG A 81 8.27 11.61 -2.27
CA ARG A 81 8.36 10.48 -3.19
C ARG A 81 7.49 9.34 -2.69
N SER A 82 6.83 8.66 -3.61
CA SER A 82 6.14 7.40 -3.37
C SER A 82 6.85 6.27 -4.11
N ILE A 83 6.90 5.10 -3.48
CA ILE A 83 7.46 3.90 -4.07
C ILE A 83 6.39 2.82 -4.02
N ALA A 84 5.95 2.36 -5.19
CA ALA A 84 5.01 1.25 -5.30
C ALA A 84 5.78 -0.07 -5.25
N TRP A 85 5.59 -0.84 -4.18
CA TRP A 85 6.15 -2.17 -4.05
C TRP A 85 5.24 -3.21 -4.70
N ARG A 86 5.83 -4.20 -5.35
CA ARG A 86 5.13 -5.32 -5.96
C ARG A 86 5.65 -6.65 -5.40
N PRO A 87 4.77 -7.63 -5.12
CA PRO A 87 5.21 -8.97 -4.73
C PRO A 87 6.26 -9.53 -5.71
N GLY A 88 7.32 -10.13 -5.18
CA GLY A 88 8.43 -10.63 -5.99
C GLY A 88 9.41 -9.57 -6.49
N TRP A 89 9.34 -8.32 -6.04
CA TRP A 89 10.36 -7.31 -6.32
C TRP A 89 11.35 -7.16 -5.14
N THR A 90 12.62 -6.92 -5.44
CA THR A 90 13.72 -6.74 -4.47
C THR A 90 14.37 -5.37 -4.65
N TRP A 91 14.92 -4.83 -3.57
CA TRP A 91 15.68 -3.58 -3.63
C TRP A 91 17.05 -3.80 -4.26
N ASP A 92 17.34 -3.12 -5.37
CA ASP A 92 18.70 -3.04 -5.87
C ASP A 92 19.42 -1.84 -5.25
N PHE A 93 20.40 -2.12 -4.40
CA PHE A 93 21.22 -1.09 -3.76
C PHE A 93 22.09 -0.32 -4.76
N ALA A 94 22.43 -0.90 -5.92
CA ALA A 94 23.26 -0.22 -6.91
C ALA A 94 22.49 0.85 -7.68
N SER A 95 21.26 0.54 -8.12
CA SER A 95 20.41 1.48 -8.85
C SER A 95 19.44 2.27 -7.98
N SER A 96 19.30 1.93 -6.68
CA SER A 96 18.33 2.54 -5.76
C SER A 96 16.88 2.45 -6.25
N VAL A 97 16.54 1.34 -6.91
CA VAL A 97 15.23 1.06 -7.49
C VAL A 97 14.79 -0.36 -7.12
N PHE A 98 13.49 -0.59 -6.97
CA PHE A 98 12.97 -1.95 -6.89
C PHE A 98 13.02 -2.61 -8.28
N ILE A 99 13.60 -3.80 -8.35
CA ILE A 99 13.65 -4.62 -9.57
C ILE A 99 12.92 -5.95 -9.32
N PRO A 100 12.32 -6.59 -10.34
CA PRO A 100 11.84 -7.95 -10.20
C PRO A 100 12.97 -8.86 -9.70
N SER A 101 12.71 -9.66 -8.66
CA SER A 101 13.63 -10.75 -8.33
C SER A 101 13.72 -11.67 -9.54
N ALA A 102 14.95 -11.95 -9.99
CA ALA A 102 15.17 -12.82 -11.14
C ALA A 102 14.33 -14.09 -11.00
N PRO A 103 13.61 -14.53 -12.05
CA PRO A 103 12.79 -15.72 -11.95
C PRO A 103 13.69 -16.90 -11.59
N ALA A 104 13.26 -17.72 -10.62
CA ALA A 104 13.81 -19.04 -10.42
C ALA A 104 13.57 -19.85 -11.71
N SER A 105 14.56 -19.86 -12.60
CA SER A 105 14.74 -20.70 -13.79
C SER A 105 13.48 -21.18 -14.55
N SER A 106 13.37 -20.68 -15.80
CA SER A 106 12.59 -21.19 -16.96
C SER A 106 11.05 -21.06 -16.85
N SER A 107 10.32 -20.47 -17.79
CA SER A 107 10.47 -20.44 -19.24
C SER A 107 9.71 -19.25 -19.84
N SER A 108 10.16 -18.83 -21.02
CA SER A 108 9.69 -17.74 -21.88
C SER A 108 8.17 -17.52 -21.98
N THR A 109 7.72 -16.27 -21.91
CA THR A 109 7.01 -15.52 -22.98
C THR A 109 6.33 -14.26 -22.39
N GLY A 110 6.59 -13.08 -22.97
CA GLY A 110 5.76 -11.89 -22.76
C GLY A 110 6.50 -10.61 -22.38
N GLU A 111 7.38 -10.10 -23.25
CA GLU A 111 7.73 -8.68 -23.29
C GLU A 111 6.48 -7.86 -23.61
N GLU A 112 5.99 -7.06 -22.65
CA GLU A 112 5.21 -5.85 -22.98
C GLU A 112 5.41 -4.75 -21.92
N ASN A 113 6.54 -4.08 -22.07
CA ASN A 113 6.67 -2.61 -22.14
C ASN A 113 5.56 -1.75 -21.51
N HIS A 114 5.77 -1.33 -20.25
CA HIS A 114 5.27 -0.04 -19.77
C HIS A 114 6.41 0.79 -19.17
N ARG A 115 7.24 1.34 -20.07
CA ARG A 115 7.88 2.65 -19.82
C ARG A 115 6.77 3.69 -19.66
N GLY A 116 6.71 4.36 -18.51
CA GLY A 116 5.97 5.61 -18.42
C GLY A 116 5.54 6.05 -17.02
N ARG A 117 6.48 6.47 -16.18
CA ARG A 117 6.37 7.70 -15.35
C ARG A 117 7.58 7.85 -14.42
N CYS A 118 8.71 8.20 -15.02
CA CYS A 118 9.71 9.04 -14.40
C CYS A 118 10.09 10.04 -15.49
N ASP A 119 9.47 11.21 -15.43
CA ASP A 119 9.94 12.51 -15.94
C ASP A 119 8.75 13.48 -16.03
N SER A 120 8.72 14.46 -15.12
CA SER A 120 8.68 15.90 -15.42
C SER A 120 8.00 16.72 -14.30
N ALA A 121 8.78 17.68 -13.77
CA ALA A 121 8.43 18.85 -12.93
C ALA A 121 8.05 18.61 -11.46
#